data_AF-A0A7W0TSB2-F1
#
_entry.id   AF-A0A7W0TSB2-F1
#
_cell.length_a   1.000
_cell.length_b   1.000
_cell.length_c   1.000
_cell.angle_alpha   90.00
_cell.angle_beta   90.00
_cell.angle_gamma   90.00
#
_symmetry.space_group_name_H-M   'P 1'
#
loop_
_entity.id
_entity.type
_entity.pdbx_description
1 polymer ?
#
loop_
_entity_poly.entity_id
_entity_poly.type
_entity_poly.pdbx_seq_one_letter_code
_entity_poly.pdbx_strand_id
1 'polypeptide(L)'
;SGGFDVLYVNLTRGLGLAPPPGAHVMTLPYTPAQAAVLHAEEQGGLSGSLAGTPVVCCTLHSQLAPVCAGLGGGIRVAYLQLPGGALPVSLSDAVRALKRKGLLEVSVAVSPCLDGDVQCVSIYSALAWAAASGFDAVVCGVGPGIVGTASTLGHGGLAATQAANAASALGGSPVLAVRISTQESRERHRGVSHHTKAALELCLGNVVAAWPRNLAAPDWLVPRQEVEIDGWEGAVAGLPLEHMGRGPAEDPWFFASALAAGKLARGLLR
;
A
#
# COMPACT_ATOMS: atom_id res chain seq x y z
N SER A 1 -6.24 -19.47 -8.37
CA SER A 1 -5.28 -18.42 -8.01
C SER A 1 -4.49 -18.09 -9.25
N GLY A 2 -4.45 -16.82 -9.67
CA GLY A 2 -3.45 -16.36 -10.64
C GLY A 2 -2.14 -16.11 -9.92
N GLY A 3 -1.01 -16.27 -10.63
CA GLY A 3 0.32 -16.07 -10.09
C GLY A 3 1.36 -16.39 -11.15
N PHE A 4 2.58 -15.91 -10.93
CA PHE A 4 3.74 -16.28 -11.72
C PHE A 4 4.59 -17.25 -10.90
N ASP A 5 5.10 -18.30 -11.54
CA ASP A 5 6.20 -19.08 -10.96
C ASP A 5 7.49 -18.28 -11.15
N VAL A 6 8.06 -17.79 -10.04
CA VAL A 6 9.34 -17.09 -10.07
C VAL A 6 10.46 -18.13 -9.96
N LEU A 7 11.03 -18.51 -11.10
CA LEU A 7 12.20 -19.39 -11.16
C LEU A 7 13.49 -18.57 -11.10
N TYR A 8 14.31 -18.81 -10.08
CA TYR A 8 15.64 -18.23 -9.98
C TYR A 8 16.69 -19.22 -10.46
N VAL A 9 17.37 -18.90 -11.56
CA VAL A 9 18.49 -19.71 -12.06
C VAL A 9 19.69 -18.82 -12.34
N ASN A 10 20.78 -19.07 -11.63
CA ASN A 10 22.04 -18.35 -11.85
C ASN A 10 22.87 -19.13 -12.88
N LEU A 11 22.75 -18.74 -14.15
CA LEU A 11 23.37 -19.45 -15.28
C LEU A 11 24.77 -18.95 -15.64
N THR A 12 25.28 -17.91 -14.97
CA THR A 12 26.48 -17.19 -15.46
C THR A 12 27.54 -16.87 -14.41
N ARG A 13 27.21 -16.75 -13.12
CA ARG A 13 28.14 -16.24 -12.09
C ARG A 13 28.23 -17.07 -10.80
N GLY A 14 27.45 -18.13 -10.66
CA GLY A 14 27.44 -18.97 -9.45
C GLY A 14 27.15 -18.18 -8.16
N LEU A 15 27.53 -18.69 -7.00
CA LEU A 15 27.34 -18.05 -5.68
C LEU A 15 28.23 -16.81 -5.43
N GLY A 16 28.95 -16.31 -6.44
CA GLY A 16 30.01 -15.29 -6.31
C GLY A 16 29.57 -13.84 -6.51
N LEU A 17 28.27 -13.52 -6.47
CA LEU A 17 27.83 -12.12 -6.50
C LEU A 17 28.25 -11.44 -5.19
N ALA A 18 29.14 -10.46 -5.29
CA ALA A 18 29.50 -9.64 -4.16
C ALA A 18 28.26 -8.86 -3.67
N PRO A 19 28.06 -8.73 -2.34
CA PRO A 19 26.99 -7.92 -1.82
C PRO A 19 27.17 -6.45 -2.23
N PRO A 20 26.09 -5.66 -2.25
CA PRO A 20 26.20 -4.20 -2.35
C PRO A 20 27.20 -3.69 -1.29
N PRO A 21 28.10 -2.75 -1.64
CA PRO A 21 29.06 -2.21 -0.68
C PRO A 21 28.36 -1.66 0.57
N GLY A 22 28.84 -2.06 1.76
CA GLY A 22 28.27 -1.66 3.05
C GLY A 22 27.05 -2.46 3.51
N ALA A 23 26.46 -3.31 2.65
CA ALA A 23 25.35 -4.17 3.04
C ALA A 23 25.82 -5.32 3.95
N HIS A 24 25.23 -5.41 5.14
CA HIS A 24 25.51 -6.48 6.10
C HIS A 24 24.24 -7.19 6.60
N VAL A 25 23.06 -6.63 6.35
CA VAL A 25 21.77 -7.23 6.71
C VAL A 25 21.28 -8.13 5.58
N MET A 26 20.88 -9.36 5.94
CA MET A 26 20.41 -10.35 4.99
C MET A 26 18.89 -10.28 4.81
N THR A 27 18.43 -10.09 3.57
CA THR A 27 17.02 -10.27 3.18
C THR A 27 16.75 -11.72 2.81
N LEU A 28 15.55 -12.22 3.12
CA LEU A 28 15.12 -13.61 2.89
C LEU A 28 16.13 -14.66 3.42
N PRO A 29 16.51 -14.58 4.71
CA PRO A 29 17.53 -15.44 5.27
C PRO A 29 17.16 -16.92 5.12
N TYR A 30 18.16 -17.75 4.80
CA TYR A 30 18.05 -19.20 4.58
C TYR A 30 17.15 -19.62 3.41
N THR A 31 16.80 -18.70 2.51
CA THR A 31 16.15 -19.01 1.23
C THR A 31 17.16 -19.05 0.08
N PRO A 32 16.85 -19.72 -1.05
CA PRO A 32 17.69 -19.64 -2.26
C PRO A 32 17.84 -18.23 -2.84
N ALA A 33 16.95 -17.30 -2.46
CA ALA A 33 16.94 -15.90 -2.91
C ALA A 33 17.58 -14.94 -1.88
N GLN A 34 18.29 -15.46 -0.87
CA GLN A 34 18.94 -14.66 0.15
C GLN A 34 19.98 -13.71 -0.48
N ALA A 35 19.95 -12.43 -0.08
CA ALA A 35 20.89 -11.41 -0.50
C ALA A 35 21.19 -10.43 0.65
N ALA A 36 22.41 -9.87 0.69
CA ALA A 36 22.70 -8.76 1.59
C ALA A 36 22.18 -7.47 0.96
N VAL A 37 21.45 -6.66 1.73
CA VAL A 37 20.90 -5.37 1.27
C VAL A 37 21.13 -4.32 2.36
N LEU A 38 21.45 -3.11 1.93
CA LEU A 38 21.57 -1.96 2.82
C LEU A 38 20.17 -1.42 3.12
N HIS A 39 19.78 -1.40 4.40
CA HIS A 39 18.51 -0.86 4.84
C HIS A 39 18.65 0.62 5.21
N ALA A 40 17.60 1.39 5.00
CA ALA A 40 17.60 2.83 5.24
C ALA A 40 17.93 3.17 6.70
N GLU A 41 17.43 2.39 7.65
CA GLU A 41 17.71 2.54 9.08
C GLU A 41 19.19 2.37 9.46
N GLU A 42 20.00 1.67 8.65
CA GLU A 42 21.45 1.53 8.89
C GLU A 42 22.21 2.85 8.66
N GLN A 43 21.64 3.78 7.89
CA GLN A 43 22.23 5.08 7.59
C GLN A 43 21.87 6.15 8.62
N GLY A 44 20.99 5.82 9.59
CA GLY A 44 20.49 6.76 10.59
C GLY A 44 19.48 7.76 10.04
N GLY A 45 19.25 8.86 10.78
CA GLY A 45 18.39 9.95 10.33
C GLY A 45 16.89 9.64 10.35
N LEU A 46 16.42 8.68 11.16
CA LEU A 46 14.99 8.38 11.28
C LEU A 46 14.27 9.45 12.11
N SER A 47 13.07 9.85 11.66
CA SER A 47 12.23 10.75 12.44
C SER A 47 11.58 10.01 13.61
N GLY A 48 11.53 10.64 14.78
CA GLY A 48 10.81 10.12 15.95
C GLY A 48 9.28 10.25 15.84
N SER A 49 8.78 11.01 14.84
CA SER A 49 7.34 11.21 14.63
C SER A 49 7.02 11.53 13.17
N LEU A 50 5.79 11.22 12.75
CA LEU A 50 5.22 11.61 11.46
C LEU A 50 4.61 13.02 11.50
N ALA A 51 4.51 13.68 12.67
CA ALA A 51 4.00 15.05 12.79
C ALA A 51 2.64 15.32 12.10
N GLY A 52 1.77 14.30 12.03
CA GLY A 52 0.48 14.36 11.36
C GLY A 52 0.47 13.99 9.88
N THR A 53 1.60 13.58 9.28
CA THR A 53 1.66 13.13 7.87
C THR A 53 0.58 12.09 7.58
N PRO A 54 -0.22 12.27 6.51
CA PRO A 54 -1.25 11.32 6.14
C PRO A 54 -0.65 10.02 5.60
N VAL A 55 -1.21 8.89 6.05
CA VAL A 55 -0.79 7.54 5.65
C VAL A 55 -1.99 6.75 5.12
N VAL A 56 -2.08 6.59 3.80
CA VAL A 56 -3.17 5.82 3.18
C VAL A 56 -2.88 4.33 3.25
N CYS A 57 -3.76 3.56 3.88
CA CYS A 57 -3.59 2.13 4.11
C CYS A 57 -4.46 1.33 3.13
N CYS A 58 -3.84 0.73 2.13
CA CYS A 58 -4.48 -0.08 1.09
C CYS A 58 -4.52 -1.56 1.48
N THR A 59 -5.70 -2.16 1.42
CA THR A 59 -5.89 -3.61 1.63
C THR A 59 -5.51 -4.44 0.41
N LEU A 60 -5.40 -3.82 -0.76
CA LEU A 60 -5.06 -4.44 -2.04
C LEU A 60 -4.13 -3.55 -2.87
N HIS A 61 -3.25 -4.18 -3.64
CA HIS A 61 -2.33 -3.48 -4.54
C HIS A 61 -3.04 -2.61 -5.58
N SER A 62 -4.17 -3.08 -6.12
CA SER A 62 -4.96 -2.36 -7.14
C SER A 62 -5.61 -1.06 -6.63
N GLN A 63 -5.56 -0.78 -5.33
CA GLN A 63 -5.98 0.52 -4.78
C GLN A 63 -4.88 1.60 -4.93
N LEU A 64 -3.62 1.23 -5.20
CA LEU A 64 -2.50 2.17 -5.25
C LEU A 64 -2.70 3.29 -6.29
N ALA A 65 -3.00 2.91 -7.54
CA ALA A 65 -3.17 3.88 -8.62
C ALA A 65 -4.30 4.90 -8.37
N PRO A 66 -5.54 4.49 -8.03
CA PRO A 66 -6.60 5.45 -7.70
C PRO A 66 -6.30 6.29 -6.44
N VAL A 67 -5.64 5.73 -5.42
CA VAL A 67 -5.19 6.52 -4.25
C VAL A 67 -4.23 7.63 -4.67
N CYS A 68 -3.20 7.31 -5.46
CA CYS A 68 -2.26 8.31 -5.96
C CYS A 68 -2.94 9.35 -6.85
N ALA A 69 -3.95 8.97 -7.63
CA ALA A 69 -4.77 9.92 -8.39
C ALA A 69 -5.54 10.88 -7.47
N GLY A 70 -6.12 10.37 -6.38
CA GLY A 70 -6.83 11.18 -5.39
C GLY A 70 -5.92 12.12 -4.59
N LEU A 71 -4.68 11.69 -4.32
CA LEU A 71 -3.64 12.55 -3.74
C LEU A 71 -3.26 13.71 -4.69
N GLY A 72 -3.28 13.44 -6.00
CA GLY A 72 -2.95 14.42 -7.04
C GLY A 72 -1.47 14.77 -7.10
N GLY A 73 -1.11 15.62 -8.07
CA GLY A 73 0.28 16.08 -8.26
C GLY A 73 0.71 17.20 -7.30
N GLY A 74 1.96 17.62 -7.45
CA GLY A 74 2.55 18.76 -6.73
C GLY A 74 2.92 18.48 -5.27
N ILE A 75 2.97 17.21 -4.87
CA ILE A 75 3.40 16.75 -3.55
C ILE A 75 4.31 15.53 -3.72
N ARG A 76 5.13 15.26 -2.70
CA ARG A 76 6.04 14.12 -2.64
C ARG A 76 5.34 12.95 -1.98
N VAL A 77 5.19 11.86 -2.72
CA VAL A 77 4.50 10.65 -2.25
C VAL A 77 5.48 9.47 -2.21
N ALA A 78 5.52 8.78 -1.07
CA ALA A 78 6.22 7.50 -0.91
C ALA A 78 5.24 6.32 -0.89
N TYR A 79 5.58 5.23 -1.57
CA TYR A 79 4.83 3.97 -1.52
C TYR A 79 5.59 2.94 -0.70
N LEU A 80 4.97 2.36 0.32
CA LEU A 80 5.53 1.30 1.15
C LEU A 80 4.83 -0.01 0.81
N GLN A 81 5.54 -0.92 0.15
CA GLN A 81 5.01 -2.25 -0.13
C GLN A 81 5.17 -3.15 1.10
N LEU A 82 4.06 -3.77 1.51
CA LEU A 82 3.96 -4.53 2.76
C LEU A 82 3.91 -6.05 2.56
N PRO A 83 4.27 -6.84 3.61
CA PRO A 83 4.43 -8.30 3.53
C PRO A 83 3.20 -9.13 3.12
N GLY A 84 1.99 -8.58 3.20
CA GLY A 84 0.74 -9.33 2.94
C GLY A 84 0.59 -9.90 1.52
N GLY A 85 1.44 -9.45 0.60
CA GLY A 85 1.65 -10.03 -0.72
C GLY A 85 3.10 -9.79 -1.11
N ALA A 86 4.04 -10.28 -0.28
CA ALA A 86 5.45 -9.98 -0.42
C ALA A 86 6.00 -10.44 -1.77
N LEU A 87 6.47 -9.48 -2.55
CA LEU A 87 7.10 -9.66 -3.85
C LEU A 87 8.19 -8.60 -4.03
N PRO A 88 9.08 -8.74 -5.03
CA PRO A 88 9.90 -7.64 -5.49
C PRO A 88 9.02 -6.47 -5.95
N VAL A 89 9.25 -5.27 -5.41
CA VAL A 89 8.47 -4.06 -5.72
C VAL A 89 8.58 -3.69 -7.20
N SER A 90 9.76 -3.92 -7.78
CA SER A 90 10.08 -3.69 -9.19
C SER A 90 9.18 -4.43 -10.19
N LEU A 91 8.50 -5.51 -9.77
CA LEU A 91 7.54 -6.24 -10.60
C LEU A 91 6.24 -5.47 -10.83
N SER A 92 5.95 -4.45 -10.02
CA SER A 92 4.71 -3.67 -10.17
C SER A 92 4.78 -2.69 -11.34
N ASP A 93 4.05 -3.00 -12.41
CA ASP A 93 3.80 -2.05 -13.49
C ASP A 93 3.06 -0.79 -13.02
N ALA A 94 2.23 -0.92 -11.99
CA ALA A 94 1.53 0.21 -11.38
C ALA A 94 2.49 1.20 -10.72
N VAL A 95 3.42 0.72 -9.88
CA VAL A 95 4.47 1.54 -9.28
C VAL A 95 5.28 2.23 -10.37
N ARG A 96 5.71 1.48 -11.40
CA ARG A 96 6.50 2.05 -12.51
C ARG A 96 5.74 3.13 -13.28
N ALA A 97 4.46 2.91 -13.57
CA ALA A 97 3.61 3.87 -14.27
C ALA A 97 3.35 5.14 -13.45
N LEU A 98 3.12 5.02 -12.14
CA LEU A 98 2.89 6.15 -11.25
C LEU A 98 4.15 7.00 -11.08
N LYS A 99 5.32 6.37 -10.98
CA LYS A 99 6.62 7.08 -10.98
C LYS A 99 6.84 7.87 -12.27
N ARG A 100 6.61 7.25 -13.43
CA ARG A 100 6.72 7.94 -14.73
C ARG A 100 5.76 9.14 -14.87
N LYS A 101 4.62 9.09 -14.21
CA LYS A 101 3.62 10.17 -14.20
C LYS A 101 3.86 11.22 -13.10
N GLY A 102 4.87 11.04 -12.25
CA GLY A 102 5.16 11.96 -11.15
C GLY A 102 4.12 11.95 -10.02
N LEU A 103 3.29 10.90 -9.94
CA LEU A 103 2.31 10.72 -8.86
C LEU A 103 2.86 9.92 -7.67
N LEU A 104 4.04 9.35 -7.85
CA LEU A 104 4.78 8.58 -6.86
C LEU A 104 6.27 8.89 -7.05
N GLU A 105 6.97 9.27 -6.00
CA GLU A 105 8.39 9.63 -6.11
C GLU A 105 9.28 8.42 -5.82
N VAL A 106 9.00 7.73 -4.72
CA VAL A 106 9.82 6.61 -4.24
C VAL A 106 8.95 5.41 -3.85
N SER A 107 9.52 4.23 -4.02
CA SER A 107 8.95 2.97 -3.56
C SER A 107 9.88 2.32 -2.54
N VAL A 108 9.33 1.91 -1.41
CA VAL A 108 10.04 1.30 -0.28
C VAL A 108 9.59 -0.15 -0.16
N ALA A 109 10.56 -1.06 -0.20
CA ALA A 109 10.35 -2.47 0.10
C ALA A 109 10.44 -2.67 1.62
N VAL A 110 9.32 -3.01 2.26
CA VAL A 110 9.31 -3.41 3.66
C VAL A 110 9.48 -4.92 3.75
N SER A 111 10.49 -5.39 4.48
CA SER A 111 10.81 -6.82 4.62
C SER A 111 9.57 -7.66 4.97
N PRO A 112 9.34 -8.79 4.29
CA PRO A 112 10.25 -9.48 3.37
C PRO A 112 10.05 -9.09 1.88
N CYS A 113 9.43 -7.95 1.57
CA CYS A 113 9.50 -7.41 0.21
C CYS A 113 10.94 -7.02 -0.13
N LEU A 114 11.28 -6.99 -1.41
CA LEU A 114 12.62 -6.61 -1.88
C LEU A 114 12.53 -5.72 -3.12
N ASP A 115 13.69 -5.24 -3.59
CA ASP A 115 13.81 -4.52 -4.87
C ASP A 115 12.91 -3.28 -4.99
N GLY A 116 12.79 -2.55 -3.88
CA GLY A 116 12.31 -1.16 -3.88
C GLY A 116 13.48 -0.20 -4.10
N ASP A 117 13.18 1.08 -4.35
CA ASP A 117 14.21 2.13 -4.39
C ASP A 117 14.94 2.25 -3.04
N VAL A 118 14.23 1.90 -1.97
CA VAL A 118 14.71 1.87 -0.59
C VAL A 118 14.26 0.57 0.07
N GLN A 119 15.12 0.00 0.90
CA GLN A 119 14.82 -1.18 1.69
C GLN A 119 14.68 -0.83 3.17
N CYS A 120 13.64 -1.31 3.83
CA CYS A 120 13.43 -1.15 5.28
C CYS A 120 13.03 -2.46 5.95
N VAL A 121 13.49 -2.70 7.18
CA VAL A 121 13.22 -3.94 7.92
C VAL A 121 11.78 -3.99 8.41
N SER A 122 11.19 -2.85 8.73
CA SER A 122 9.85 -2.77 9.29
C SER A 122 9.06 -1.58 8.73
N ILE A 123 7.75 -1.64 8.88
CA ILE A 123 6.89 -0.52 8.55
C ILE A 123 7.19 0.72 9.40
N TYR A 124 7.63 0.54 10.65
CA TYR A 124 7.97 1.63 11.54
C TYR A 124 9.21 2.39 11.05
N SER A 125 10.28 1.66 10.70
CA SER A 125 11.48 2.26 10.12
C SER A 125 11.20 2.89 8.75
N ALA A 126 10.36 2.27 7.92
CA ALA A 126 9.96 2.83 6.63
C ALA A 126 9.18 4.14 6.77
N LEU A 127 8.22 4.21 7.69
CA LEU A 127 7.44 5.43 7.97
C LEU A 127 8.34 6.53 8.56
N ALA A 128 9.18 6.19 9.53
CA ALA A 128 10.13 7.12 10.13
C ALA A 128 11.14 7.68 9.11
N TRP A 129 11.60 6.84 8.18
CA TRP A 129 12.45 7.23 7.07
C TRP A 129 11.71 8.17 6.10
N ALA A 130 10.47 7.84 5.75
CA ALA A 130 9.67 8.67 4.85
C ALA A 130 9.42 10.07 5.44
N ALA A 131 9.13 10.16 6.74
CA ALA A 131 8.99 11.44 7.43
C ALA A 131 10.30 12.24 7.46
N ALA A 132 11.42 11.61 7.80
CA ALA A 132 12.72 12.28 7.79
C ALA A 132 13.14 12.75 6.38
N SER A 133 12.71 12.02 5.35
CA SER A 133 12.96 12.36 3.95
C SER A 133 12.04 13.47 3.41
N GLY A 134 11.10 13.96 4.21
CA GLY A 134 10.19 15.06 3.86
C GLY A 134 9.16 14.69 2.80
N PHE A 135 8.62 13.47 2.85
CA PHE A 135 7.46 13.10 2.03
C PHE A 135 6.17 13.70 2.63
N ASP A 136 5.35 14.30 1.78
CA ASP A 136 4.10 14.95 2.17
C ASP A 136 3.02 13.91 2.52
N ALA A 137 3.00 12.78 1.81
CA ALA A 137 2.06 11.69 2.05
C ALA A 137 2.72 10.32 1.84
N VAL A 138 2.21 9.33 2.55
CA VAL A 138 2.64 7.93 2.41
C VAL A 138 1.46 7.06 2.00
N VAL A 139 1.66 6.20 1.01
CA VAL A 139 0.72 5.15 0.63
C VAL A 139 1.31 3.80 1.03
N CYS A 140 0.64 3.07 1.89
CA CYS A 140 1.00 1.73 2.31
C CYS A 140 0.09 0.71 1.62
N GLY A 141 0.63 -0.38 1.11
CA GLY A 141 -0.20 -1.43 0.53
C GLY A 141 0.54 -2.73 0.31
N VAL A 142 -0.19 -3.84 0.23
CA VAL A 142 0.40 -5.13 -0.16
C VAL A 142 0.83 -5.14 -1.62
N GLY A 143 1.77 -6.02 -1.96
CA GLY A 143 2.07 -6.35 -3.36
C GLY A 143 0.92 -7.12 -4.04
N PRO A 144 0.99 -7.35 -5.36
CA PRO A 144 0.02 -8.17 -6.07
C PRO A 144 0.03 -9.62 -5.57
N GLY A 145 -1.05 -10.38 -5.80
CA GLY A 145 -1.12 -11.78 -5.38
C GLY A 145 -1.26 -11.99 -3.87
N ILE A 146 -2.14 -11.22 -3.23
CA ILE A 146 -2.38 -11.26 -1.79
C ILE A 146 -2.62 -12.69 -1.25
N VAL A 147 -1.99 -13.02 -0.12
CA VAL A 147 -2.22 -14.29 0.57
C VAL A 147 -3.63 -14.33 1.13
N GLY A 148 -4.31 -15.48 1.05
CA GLY A 148 -5.62 -15.65 1.65
C GLY A 148 -5.98 -17.12 1.87
N THR A 149 -6.41 -17.44 3.09
CA THR A 149 -6.87 -18.78 3.51
C THR A 149 -8.39 -18.89 3.60
N ALA A 150 -9.10 -17.83 3.17
CA ALA A 150 -10.54 -17.63 3.35
C ALA A 150 -11.02 -17.46 4.81
N SER A 151 -10.11 -17.37 5.79
CA SER A 151 -10.46 -16.96 7.16
C SER A 151 -10.39 -15.43 7.33
N THR A 152 -11.03 -14.94 8.39
CA THR A 152 -11.07 -13.51 8.73
C THR A 152 -9.70 -12.95 9.12
N LEU A 153 -8.80 -13.78 9.64
CA LEU A 153 -7.48 -13.38 10.12
C LEU A 153 -6.32 -13.88 9.24
N GLY A 154 -6.59 -14.83 8.35
CA GLY A 154 -5.60 -15.50 7.51
C GLY A 154 -5.51 -14.88 6.12
N HIS A 155 -5.38 -13.56 6.03
CA HIS A 155 -5.21 -12.88 4.74
C HIS A 155 -4.20 -11.73 4.82
N GLY A 156 -3.50 -11.49 3.71
CA GLY A 156 -2.48 -10.45 3.62
C GLY A 156 -2.99 -9.02 3.80
N GLY A 157 -4.28 -8.79 3.55
CA GLY A 157 -4.89 -7.46 3.67
C GLY A 157 -4.79 -6.84 5.06
N LEU A 158 -4.55 -7.63 6.11
CA LEU A 158 -4.29 -7.13 7.46
C LEU A 158 -2.98 -6.34 7.58
N ALA A 159 -2.10 -6.37 6.56
CA ALA A 159 -0.97 -5.46 6.48
C ALA A 159 -1.42 -3.98 6.50
N ALA A 160 -2.62 -3.65 5.99
CA ALA A 160 -3.19 -2.31 6.09
C ALA A 160 -3.45 -1.89 7.55
N THR A 161 -3.90 -2.82 8.40
CA THR A 161 -4.06 -2.59 9.85
C THR A 161 -2.72 -2.33 10.52
N GLN A 162 -1.69 -3.10 10.16
CA GLN A 162 -0.34 -2.88 10.70
C GLN A 162 0.17 -1.49 10.32
N ALA A 163 -0.13 -1.02 9.10
CA ALA A 163 0.17 0.35 8.67
C ALA A 163 -0.57 1.41 9.45
N ALA A 164 -1.87 1.23 9.65
CA ALA A 164 -2.67 2.17 10.43
C ALA A 164 -2.19 2.28 11.88
N ASN A 165 -1.87 1.14 12.50
CA ASN A 165 -1.35 1.09 13.86
C ASN A 165 0.04 1.73 13.97
N ALA A 166 0.95 1.43 13.02
CA ALA A 166 2.29 2.03 13.01
C ALA A 166 2.24 3.55 12.78
N ALA A 167 1.42 4.01 11.84
CA ALA A 167 1.20 5.43 11.60
C ALA A 167 0.62 6.12 12.84
N SER A 168 -0.38 5.54 13.49
CA SER A 168 -0.95 6.07 14.73
C SER A 168 0.08 6.16 15.84
N ALA A 169 0.88 5.11 16.04
CA ALA A 169 1.90 5.06 17.08
C ALA A 169 3.00 6.10 16.89
N LEU A 170 3.30 6.47 15.63
CA LEU A 170 4.29 7.50 15.29
C LEU A 170 3.67 8.90 15.15
N GLY A 171 2.38 9.08 15.46
CA GLY A 171 1.70 10.38 15.41
C GLY A 171 1.37 10.88 14.00
N GLY A 172 1.13 9.97 13.05
CA GLY A 172 0.59 10.28 11.73
C GLY A 172 -0.94 10.27 11.68
N SER A 173 -1.49 10.48 10.47
CA SER A 173 -2.93 10.52 10.22
C SER A 173 -3.35 9.38 9.28
N PRO A 174 -3.60 8.15 9.76
CA PRO A 174 -3.87 7.04 8.87
C PRO A 174 -5.30 7.07 8.31
N VAL A 175 -5.39 6.81 7.02
CA VAL A 175 -6.64 6.74 6.25
C VAL A 175 -6.78 5.34 5.68
N LEU A 176 -7.83 4.61 6.05
CA LEU A 176 -8.10 3.28 5.50
C LEU A 176 -8.80 3.40 4.14
N ALA A 177 -8.20 2.82 3.09
CA ALA A 177 -8.82 2.71 1.78
C ALA A 177 -9.85 1.57 1.77
N VAL A 178 -11.13 1.94 1.81
CA VAL A 178 -12.24 0.98 1.88
C VAL A 178 -12.36 0.21 0.56
N ARG A 179 -12.53 -1.11 0.66
CA ARG A 179 -12.80 -1.97 -0.50
C ARG A 179 -14.30 -2.15 -0.65
N ILE A 180 -14.84 -1.62 -1.75
CA ILE A 180 -16.25 -1.76 -2.15
C ILE A 180 -16.28 -2.53 -3.46
N SER A 181 -17.11 -3.56 -3.57
CA SER A 181 -17.38 -4.22 -4.84
C SER A 181 -18.84 -4.67 -4.90
N THR A 182 -19.53 -4.36 -5.99
CA THR A 182 -20.95 -4.72 -6.19
C THR A 182 -21.13 -5.93 -7.11
N GLN A 183 -20.10 -6.28 -7.90
CA GLN A 183 -20.14 -7.34 -8.91
C GLN A 183 -19.56 -8.68 -8.46
N GLU A 184 -19.16 -8.79 -7.19
CA GLU A 184 -18.53 -10.02 -6.71
C GLU A 184 -19.59 -11.13 -6.51
N SER A 185 -19.37 -12.29 -7.14
CA SER A 185 -20.31 -13.43 -7.11
C SER A 185 -20.39 -14.11 -5.74
N ARG A 186 -19.39 -13.88 -4.88
CA ARG A 186 -19.32 -14.41 -3.53
C ARG A 186 -20.01 -13.45 -2.56
N GLU A 187 -21.09 -13.91 -1.92
CA GLU A 187 -21.96 -13.10 -1.05
C GLU A 187 -21.18 -12.27 0.00
N ARG A 188 -20.11 -12.83 0.58
CA ARG A 188 -19.21 -12.16 1.56
C ARG A 188 -18.37 -10.99 1.02
N HIS A 189 -18.45 -10.69 -0.27
CA HIS A 189 -17.71 -9.61 -0.92
C HIS A 189 -18.62 -8.61 -1.64
N ARG A 190 -19.95 -8.75 -1.55
CA ARG A 190 -20.89 -7.74 -2.04
C ARG A 190 -20.98 -6.60 -1.04
N GLY A 191 -20.85 -5.37 -1.54
CA GLY A 191 -20.81 -4.17 -0.69
C GLY A 191 -19.41 -3.97 -0.09
N VAL A 192 -19.34 -3.61 1.18
CA VAL A 192 -18.05 -3.39 1.87
C VAL A 192 -17.42 -4.73 2.23
N SER A 193 -16.16 -4.91 1.87
CA SER A 193 -15.44 -6.17 2.09
C SER A 193 -15.30 -6.50 3.59
N HIS A 194 -15.51 -7.76 3.96
CA HIS A 194 -15.20 -8.25 5.30
C HIS A 194 -13.72 -8.06 5.69
N HIS A 195 -12.79 -8.00 4.73
CA HIS A 195 -11.40 -7.65 5.01
C HIS A 195 -11.27 -6.21 5.51
N THR A 196 -12.07 -5.26 5.00
CA THR A 196 -12.09 -3.88 5.51
C THR A 196 -12.63 -3.84 6.93
N LYS A 197 -13.70 -4.61 7.21
CA LYS A 197 -14.26 -4.71 8.56
C LYS A 197 -13.24 -5.26 9.55
N ALA A 198 -12.65 -6.42 9.25
CA ALA A 198 -11.62 -7.03 10.09
C ALA A 198 -10.40 -6.11 10.26
N ALA A 199 -9.99 -5.41 9.20
CA ALA A 199 -8.87 -4.48 9.28
C ALA A 199 -9.16 -3.31 10.23
N LEU A 200 -10.37 -2.76 10.20
CA LEU A 200 -10.79 -1.65 11.05
C LEU A 200 -10.94 -2.08 12.51
N GLU A 201 -11.55 -3.23 12.77
CA GLU A 201 -11.74 -3.79 14.13
C GLU A 201 -10.40 -4.07 14.86
N LEU A 202 -9.33 -4.34 14.11
CA LEU A 202 -8.00 -4.61 14.64
C LEU A 202 -7.12 -3.34 14.75
N CYS A 203 -7.62 -2.18 14.31
CA CYS A 203 -6.90 -0.92 14.50
C CYS A 203 -7.01 -0.49 15.96
N LEU A 204 -5.86 -0.22 16.59
CA LEU A 204 -5.74 0.17 18.00
C LEU A 204 -5.67 1.69 18.17
N GLY A 205 -5.20 2.39 17.14
CA GLY A 205 -5.03 3.84 17.15
C GLY A 205 -6.12 4.59 16.37
N ASN A 206 -5.90 5.89 16.18
CA ASN A 206 -6.80 6.73 15.38
C ASN A 206 -6.66 6.36 13.91
N VAL A 207 -7.69 5.80 13.31
CA VAL A 207 -7.79 5.55 11.86
C VAL A 207 -9.12 6.07 11.38
N VAL A 208 -9.18 6.64 10.18
CA VAL A 208 -10.45 7.05 9.56
C VAL A 208 -10.65 6.30 8.24
N ALA A 209 -11.85 5.77 8.04
CA ALA A 209 -12.24 5.17 6.76
C ALA A 209 -12.69 6.27 5.78
N ALA A 210 -12.07 6.34 4.60
CA ALA A 210 -12.57 7.21 3.54
C ALA A 210 -13.78 6.58 2.86
N TRP A 211 -14.84 7.36 2.67
CA TRP A 211 -16.09 6.88 2.11
C TRP A 211 -16.63 7.80 1.01
N PRO A 212 -17.06 7.28 -0.15
CA PRO A 212 -17.73 8.09 -1.17
C PRO A 212 -19.07 8.66 -0.66
N ARG A 213 -19.23 10.00 -0.64
CA ARG A 213 -20.39 10.69 -0.04
C ARG A 213 -21.75 10.21 -0.57
N ASN A 214 -21.83 9.87 -1.86
CA ASN A 214 -23.10 9.51 -2.52
C ASN A 214 -23.46 8.02 -2.41
N LEU A 215 -22.81 7.27 -1.51
CA LEU A 215 -23.07 5.85 -1.29
C LEU A 215 -23.55 5.62 0.14
N ALA A 216 -24.58 4.80 0.34
CA ALA A 216 -25.06 4.45 1.68
C ALA A 216 -24.00 3.64 2.43
N ALA A 217 -23.47 4.22 3.52
CA ALA A 217 -22.48 3.57 4.38
C ALA A 217 -23.15 2.59 5.36
N PRO A 218 -22.52 1.44 5.66
CA PRO A 218 -23.00 0.60 6.74
C PRO A 218 -22.70 1.23 8.11
N ASP A 219 -23.58 1.02 9.09
CA ASP A 219 -23.49 1.64 10.42
C ASP A 219 -22.21 1.31 11.18
N TRP A 220 -21.65 0.12 10.95
CA TRP A 220 -20.41 -0.33 11.61
C TRP A 220 -19.15 0.34 11.04
N LEU A 221 -19.22 1.01 9.88
CA LEU A 221 -18.07 1.67 9.28
C LEU A 221 -17.85 3.04 9.95
N VAL A 222 -17.28 2.99 11.15
CA VAL A 222 -16.94 4.13 11.98
C VAL A 222 -15.55 3.95 12.61
N PRO A 223 -14.76 5.03 12.75
CA PRO A 223 -15.03 6.37 12.25
C PRO A 223 -14.82 6.45 10.71
N ARG A 224 -15.68 7.22 10.04
CA ARG A 224 -15.63 7.43 8.59
C ARG A 224 -15.69 8.92 8.25
N GLN A 225 -15.12 9.28 7.11
CA GLN A 225 -15.26 10.61 6.54
C GLN A 225 -15.72 10.53 5.09
N GLU A 226 -16.76 11.29 4.78
CA GLU A 226 -17.38 11.32 3.46
C GLU A 226 -16.65 12.29 2.52
N VAL A 227 -16.31 11.78 1.34
CA VAL A 227 -15.46 12.45 0.35
C VAL A 227 -16.22 12.56 -0.97
N GLU A 228 -16.13 13.74 -1.58
CA GLU A 228 -16.66 13.99 -2.92
C GLU A 228 -15.80 13.32 -3.99
N ILE A 229 -16.45 12.52 -4.83
CA ILE A 229 -15.80 11.73 -5.88
C ILE A 229 -16.27 12.10 -7.28
N ASP A 230 -16.92 13.25 -7.45
CA ASP A 230 -17.31 13.74 -8.78
C ASP A 230 -16.10 13.81 -9.72
N GLY A 231 -16.30 13.31 -10.95
CA GLY A 231 -15.26 13.23 -11.97
C GLY A 231 -14.11 12.26 -11.66
N TRP A 232 -14.30 11.29 -10.74
CA TRP A 232 -13.25 10.34 -10.38
C TRP A 232 -12.71 9.57 -11.59
N GLU A 233 -13.55 9.26 -12.59
CA GLU A 233 -13.14 8.56 -13.82
C GLU A 233 -12.07 9.34 -14.57
N GLY A 234 -12.23 10.66 -14.67
CA GLY A 234 -11.26 11.54 -15.32
C GLY A 234 -9.95 11.62 -14.55
N ALA A 235 -10.02 11.65 -13.21
CA ALA A 235 -8.84 11.70 -12.36
C ALA A 235 -7.98 10.43 -12.45
N VAL A 236 -8.59 9.26 -12.68
CA VAL A 236 -7.89 7.99 -12.82
C VAL A 236 -7.56 7.62 -14.27
N ALA A 237 -8.02 8.42 -15.25
CA ALA A 237 -7.86 8.11 -16.66
C ALA A 237 -6.39 7.93 -17.07
N GLY A 238 -6.11 6.86 -17.83
CA GLY A 238 -4.77 6.53 -18.30
C GLY A 238 -3.81 6.02 -17.22
N LEU A 239 -4.31 5.66 -16.04
CA LEU A 239 -3.60 4.88 -15.03
C LEU A 239 -3.83 3.37 -15.23
N PRO A 240 -2.92 2.51 -14.75
CA PRO A 240 -3.14 1.06 -14.78
C PRO A 240 -4.21 0.68 -13.75
N LEU A 241 -5.44 0.48 -14.21
CA LEU A 241 -6.61 0.21 -13.38
C LEU A 241 -7.17 -1.18 -13.71
N GLU A 242 -6.78 -2.16 -12.91
CA GLU A 242 -7.33 -3.50 -13.00
C GLU A 242 -7.46 -4.12 -11.60
N HIS A 243 -8.62 -4.69 -11.31
CA HIS A 243 -8.88 -5.45 -10.11
C HIS A 243 -9.50 -6.80 -10.48
N MET A 244 -8.73 -7.88 -10.32
CA MET A 244 -9.22 -9.24 -10.59
C MET A 244 -9.76 -9.41 -12.03
N GLY A 245 -9.07 -8.83 -13.01
CA GLY A 245 -9.49 -8.82 -14.41
C GLY A 245 -10.58 -7.80 -14.75
N ARG A 246 -11.03 -6.98 -13.79
CA ARG A 246 -12.08 -5.98 -13.98
C ARG A 246 -11.52 -4.56 -14.00
N GLY A 247 -12.01 -3.75 -14.92
CA GLY A 247 -11.70 -2.33 -15.01
C GLY A 247 -12.73 -1.41 -14.32
N PRO A 248 -12.51 -0.08 -14.37
CA PRO A 248 -13.42 0.92 -13.79
C PRO A 248 -14.87 0.86 -14.28
N ALA A 249 -15.09 0.44 -15.53
CA ALA A 249 -16.43 0.28 -16.08
C ALA A 249 -17.21 -0.88 -15.44
N GLU A 250 -16.50 -1.90 -14.94
CA GLU A 250 -17.09 -3.10 -14.38
C GLU A 250 -17.22 -3.01 -12.85
N ASP A 251 -16.24 -2.42 -12.16
CA ASP A 251 -16.23 -2.30 -10.69
C ASP A 251 -15.93 -0.86 -10.23
N PRO A 252 -16.78 0.13 -10.58
CA PRO A 252 -16.48 1.56 -10.40
C PRO A 252 -16.25 1.94 -8.93
N TRP A 253 -17.05 1.38 -8.02
CA TRP A 253 -16.97 1.70 -6.60
C TRP A 253 -15.67 1.26 -5.95
N PHE A 254 -15.01 0.21 -6.48
CA PHE A 254 -13.69 -0.19 -6.00
C PHE A 254 -12.68 0.94 -6.21
N PHE A 255 -12.62 1.48 -7.43
CA PHE A 255 -11.67 2.53 -7.79
C PHE A 255 -12.04 3.89 -7.18
N ALA A 256 -13.33 4.24 -7.19
CA ALA A 256 -13.81 5.51 -6.64
C ALA A 256 -13.59 5.58 -5.11
N SER A 257 -13.80 4.47 -4.39
CA SER A 257 -13.52 4.37 -2.95
C SER A 257 -12.03 4.49 -2.63
N ALA A 258 -11.16 3.87 -3.44
CA ALA A 258 -9.72 4.03 -3.29
C ALA A 258 -9.27 5.47 -3.58
N LEU A 259 -9.83 6.12 -4.60
CA LEU A 259 -9.58 7.53 -4.89
C LEU A 259 -10.06 8.45 -3.77
N ALA A 260 -11.20 8.15 -3.14
CA ALA A 260 -11.69 8.89 -1.97
C ALA A 260 -10.66 8.90 -0.83
N ALA A 261 -9.96 7.78 -0.59
CA ALA A 261 -8.89 7.71 0.41
C ALA A 261 -7.71 8.63 0.08
N GLY A 262 -7.32 8.70 -1.20
CA GLY A 262 -6.31 9.66 -1.66
C GLY A 262 -6.74 11.11 -1.48
N LYS A 263 -7.98 11.45 -1.87
CA LYS A 263 -8.54 12.81 -1.70
C LYS A 263 -8.65 13.20 -0.23
N LEU A 264 -9.05 12.29 0.65
CA LEU A 264 -9.09 12.53 2.08
C LEU A 264 -7.70 12.82 2.64
N ALA A 265 -6.71 11.97 2.31
CA ALA A 265 -5.33 12.18 2.70
C ALA A 265 -4.78 13.53 2.19
N ARG A 266 -5.14 13.93 0.96
CA ARG A 266 -4.77 15.24 0.40
C ARG A 266 -5.32 16.40 1.23
N GLY A 267 -6.55 16.29 1.74
CA GLY A 267 -7.17 17.29 2.61
C GLY A 267 -6.56 17.37 4.01
N LEU A 268 -5.70 16.42 4.41
CA LEU A 268 -4.99 16.41 5.69
C LEU A 268 -3.57 17.00 5.60
N LEU A 269 -3.10 17.32 4.38
CA LEU A 269 -1.82 18.04 4.22
C LEU A 269 -1.92 19.44 4.82
N ARG A 270 -0.81 19.89 5.43
CA ARG A 270 -0.68 21.22 6.04
C ARG A 270 -0.04 22.22 5.10
#